data_AF-A0A949D9I3-F1
#
_entry.id   AF-A0A949D9I3-F1
#
_cell.length_a   1.000
_cell.length_b   1.000
_cell.length_c   1.000
_cell.angle_alpha   90.00
_cell.angle_beta   90.00
_cell.angle_gamma   90.00
#
_symmetry.space_group_name_H-M   'P 1'
#
loop_
_entity.id
_entity.type
_entity.pdbx_description
1 polymer ?
#
loop_
_entity_poly.entity_id
_entity_poly.type
_entity_poly.pdbx_seq_one_letter_code
_entity_poly.pdbx_strand_id
1 'polypeptide(L)' 'MAIVSPDLPQPVARFADARALAAPGMAKVDTLIRARLASEVVLVNQVAEHIVGGGGKRLRPMLVLLAAQA' A
#
# COMPACT_ATOMS: atom_id res chain seq x y z
N MET A 1 -44.04 -6.07 3.46
CA MET A 1 -43.53 -5.88 4.83
C MET A 1 -42.77 -7.13 5.24
N ALA A 2 -41.54 -7.27 4.75
CA ALA A 2 -40.58 -8.25 5.24
C ALA A 2 -39.41 -7.43 5.78
N ILE A 3 -39.16 -7.60 7.07
CA ILE A 3 -38.26 -6.81 7.88
C ILE A 3 -36.86 -7.16 7.41
N VAL A 4 -36.19 -6.25 6.70
CA VAL A 4 -34.76 -6.36 6.42
C VAL A 4 -34.07 -6.26 7.78
N SER A 5 -33.60 -7.38 8.30
CA SER A 5 -32.76 -7.40 9.50
C SER A 5 -31.56 -6.48 9.27
N PRO A 6 -31.33 -5.46 10.10
CA PRO A 6 -30.12 -4.68 10.03
C PRO A 6 -28.98 -5.49 10.67
N ASP A 7 -27.81 -5.39 10.06
CA ASP A 7 -26.51 -5.86 10.57
C ASP A 7 -26.27 -7.37 10.61
N LEU A 8 -26.26 -7.99 9.44
CA LEU A 8 -25.17 -8.94 9.18
C LEU A 8 -23.87 -8.14 9.31
N PRO A 9 -22.84 -8.61 10.05
CA PRO A 9 -21.55 -7.95 10.08
C PRO A 9 -21.12 -7.76 8.64
N GLN A 10 -20.99 -6.49 8.21
CA GLN A 10 -20.44 -6.15 6.91
C GLN A 10 -19.19 -7.01 6.75
N PRO A 11 -19.05 -7.78 5.65
CA PRO A 11 -17.91 -8.68 5.50
C PRO A 11 -16.67 -7.86 5.80
N VAL A 12 -15.95 -8.24 6.87
CA VAL A 12 -14.69 -7.59 7.28
C VAL A 12 -13.94 -7.31 5.99
N ALA A 13 -13.77 -6.01 5.67
CA ALA A 13 -13.23 -5.58 4.40
C ALA A 13 -12.02 -6.46 4.10
N ARG A 14 -12.10 -7.26 3.03
CA ARG A 14 -11.08 -8.28 2.82
C ARG A 14 -9.78 -7.53 2.59
N PHE A 15 -8.67 -8.13 2.98
CA PHE A 15 -7.36 -7.51 2.72
C PHE A 15 -7.17 -7.16 1.23
N ALA A 16 -7.81 -7.93 0.33
CA ALA A 16 -7.89 -7.64 -1.10
C ALA A 16 -8.56 -6.28 -1.41
N ASP A 17 -9.64 -5.94 -0.71
CA ASP A 17 -10.40 -4.70 -0.92
C ASP A 17 -9.57 -3.49 -0.46
N ALA A 18 -8.92 -3.59 0.71
CA ALA A 18 -8.00 -2.58 1.21
C ALA A 18 -6.81 -2.37 0.25
N ARG A 19 -6.26 -3.46 -0.32
CA ARG A 19 -5.21 -3.38 -1.34
C ARG A 19 -5.70 -2.71 -2.62
N ALA A 20 -6.89 -3.04 -3.08
CA ALA A 20 -7.47 -2.44 -4.28
C ALA A 20 -7.67 -0.93 -4.11
N LEU A 21 -8.20 -0.51 -2.95
CA LEU A 21 -8.40 0.90 -2.62
C LEU A 21 -7.07 1.67 -2.57
N ALA A 22 -6.01 1.07 -2.02
CA ALA A 22 -4.70 1.71 -1.92
C ALA A 22 -3.87 1.66 -3.22
N ALA A 23 -4.21 0.80 -4.18
CA ALA A 23 -3.38 0.51 -5.36
C ALA A 23 -2.93 1.76 -6.16
N PRO A 24 -3.81 2.76 -6.44
CA PRO A 24 -3.40 3.95 -7.18
C PRO A 24 -2.34 4.79 -6.43
N GLY A 25 -2.45 4.87 -5.10
CA GLY A 25 -1.47 5.55 -4.26
C GLY A 25 -0.17 4.78 -4.12
N MET A 26 -0.23 3.45 -4.06
CA MET A 26 0.93 2.58 -3.91
C MET A 26 1.94 2.73 -5.05
N ALA A 27 1.48 2.87 -6.30
CA ALA A 27 2.38 3.12 -7.44
C ALA A 27 3.14 4.46 -7.32
N LYS A 28 2.49 5.50 -6.79
CA LYS A 28 3.11 6.80 -6.53
C LYS A 28 4.13 6.71 -5.39
N VAL A 29 3.82 5.95 -4.34
CA VAL A 29 4.76 5.70 -3.23
C VAL A 29 5.99 4.95 -3.72
N ASP A 30 5.85 3.90 -4.53
CA ASP A 30 7.01 3.17 -5.08
C ASP A 30 7.90 4.08 -5.95
N THR A 31 7.29 4.95 -6.76
CA THR A 31 8.01 5.95 -7.55
C THR A 31 8.77 6.94 -6.65
N LEU A 32 8.11 7.44 -5.61
CA LEU A 32 8.72 8.36 -4.65
C LEU A 32 9.89 7.71 -3.90
N ILE A 33 9.75 6.45 -3.46
CA ILE A 33 10.81 5.71 -2.78
C ILE A 33 12.05 5.62 -3.69
N ARG A 34 11.87 5.23 -4.96
CA ARG A 34 12.98 5.14 -5.93
C ARG A 34 13.66 6.49 -6.16
N ALA A 35 12.88 7.55 -6.36
CA ALA A 35 13.41 8.89 -6.54
C ALA A 35 14.19 9.39 -5.32
N ARG A 36 13.76 9.04 -4.10
CA ARG A 36 14.43 9.45 -2.85
C ARG A 36 15.67 8.64 -2.51
N LEU A 37 15.79 7.43 -3.04
CA LEU A 37 16.96 6.57 -2.83
C LEU A 37 18.04 6.74 -3.90
N ALA A 38 17.77 7.51 -4.95
CA ALA A 38 18.76 7.83 -5.98
C ALA A 38 19.98 8.51 -5.36
N SER A 39 21.18 8.01 -5.69
CA SER A 39 22.44 8.47 -5.13
C SER A 39 23.54 8.49 -6.18
N GLU A 40 24.51 9.39 -6.04
CA GLU A 40 25.75 9.37 -6.82
C GLU A 40 26.65 8.18 -6.44
N VAL A 41 26.44 7.60 -5.25
CA VAL A 41 27.16 6.42 -4.80
C VAL A 41 26.49 5.17 -5.36
N VAL A 42 27.18 4.51 -6.30
CA VAL A 42 26.66 3.32 -7.02
C VAL A 42 26.16 2.23 -6.08
N LEU A 43 26.88 1.94 -4.99
CA LEU A 43 26.50 0.89 -4.04
C LEU A 43 25.15 1.17 -3.37
N VAL A 44 24.83 2.45 -3.09
CA VAL A 44 23.55 2.83 -2.48
C VAL A 44 22.40 2.49 -3.43
N ASN A 45 22.55 2.75 -4.73
CA ASN A 45 21.53 2.39 -5.72
C ASN A 45 21.32 0.88 -5.81
N GLN A 46 22.40 0.09 -5.76
CA GLN A 46 22.33 -1.38 -5.80
C GLN A 46 21.58 -1.94 -4.58
N VAL A 47 21.90 -1.44 -3.38
CA VAL A 47 21.23 -1.84 -2.15
C VAL A 47 19.77 -1.39 -2.17
N ALA A 48 19.48 -0.17 -2.63
CA ALA A 48 18.13 0.34 -2.76
C ALA A 48 17.26 -0.54 -3.67
N GLU A 49 17.76 -0.92 -4.85
CA GLU A 49 17.05 -1.83 -5.75
C GLU A 49 16.82 -3.20 -5.14
N HIS A 50 17.81 -3.75 -4.43
CA HIS A 50 17.65 -5.03 -3.74
C HIS A 50 16.54 -4.97 -2.67
N ILE A 51 16.52 -3.92 -1.85
CA ILE A 51 15.52 -3.75 -0.78
C ILE A 51 14.12 -3.48 -1.36
N VAL A 52 14.04 -2.62 -2.36
CA VAL A 52 12.74 -2.24 -2.97
C VAL A 52 12.19 -3.41 -3.79
N GLY A 53 13.03 -4.09 -4.58
CA GLY A 53 12.64 -5.22 -5.42
C GLY A 53 12.39 -6.52 -4.65
N GLY A 54 12.90 -6.66 -3.43
CA GLY A 54 12.85 -7.90 -2.64
C GLY A 54 11.47 -8.35 -2.10
N GLY A 55 10.36 -7.72 -2.53
CA GLY A 55 9.01 -8.26 -2.24
C GLY A 55 8.49 -8.06 -0.81
N GLY A 56 8.78 -6.92 -0.18
CA GLY A 56 8.19 -6.58 1.12
C GLY A 56 6.64 -6.44 1.07
N LYS A 57 5.95 -6.71 2.17
CA LYS A 57 4.46 -6.69 2.24
C LYS A 57 3.81 -5.31 2.03
N ARG A 58 4.59 -4.23 2.06
CA ARG A 58 4.14 -2.83 1.91
C ARG A 58 2.96 -2.39 2.81
N LEU A 59 2.76 -3.06 3.96
CA LEU A 59 1.65 -2.74 4.88
C LEU A 59 1.73 -1.33 5.47
N ARG A 60 2.94 -0.87 5.85
CA ARG A 60 3.14 0.46 6.45
C ARG A 60 2.69 1.60 5.52
N PRO A 61 3.19 1.72 4.27
CA PRO A 61 2.72 2.77 3.37
C PRO A 61 1.24 2.61 2.99
N MET A 62 0.74 1.37 2.88
CA MET A 62 -0.68 1.14 2.61
C MET A 62 -1.58 1.70 3.72
N LEU A 63 -1.23 1.49 4.99
CA LEU A 63 -1.96 2.06 6.13
C LEU A 63 -1.95 3.60 6.11
N VAL A 64 -0.81 4.21 5.79
CA VAL A 64 -0.71 5.68 5.68
C VAL A 64 -1.60 6.22 4.58
N LEU A 65 -1.61 5.59 3.40
CA LEU A 65 -2.45 6.01 2.28
C LEU A 65 -3.95 5.87 2.56
N LEU A 66 -4.35 4.79 3.23
CA LEU A 66 -5.74 4.57 3.60
C LEU A 66 -6.19 5.55 4.69
N ALA A 67 -5.35 5.81 5.70
CA ALA A 67 -5.64 6.79 6.74
C ALA A 67 -5.75 8.23 6.20
N ALA A 68 -4.99 8.57 5.16
CA ALA A 68 -5.07 9.89 4.52
C ALA A 68 -6.34 10.12 3.67
N GLN A 69 -7.09 9.05 3.37
CA GLN A 69 -8.36 9.10 2.61
C GLN A 69 -9.59 8.98 3.52
N ALA A 70 -9.38 8.74 4.82
CA ALA A 70 -10.43 8.55 5.82
C ALA A 70 -11.02 9.88 6.32
#